data_AF-A0AAX3VW78-F1
#
_entry.id   AF-A0AAX3VW78-F1
#
_cell.length_a   1.000
_cell.length_b   1.000
_cell.length_c   1.000
_cell.angle_alpha   90.00
_cell.angle_beta   90.00
_cell.angle_gamma   90.00
#
_symmetry.space_group_name_H-M   'P 1'
#
loop_
_entity.id
_entity.type
_entity.pdbx_description
1 polymer ?
#
loop_
_entity_poly.entity_id
_entity_poly.type
_entity_poly.pdbx_seq_one_letter_code
_entity_poly.pdbx_strand_id
1 'polypeptide(L)'
;MNQEFHVSSLVVLTQPPFRHQLAQQIATLEGAEVHAVSDEGKLVVTLEGPSQRPIMSAIDAIQAMPGVLSAALIYHQFDELDVEC
;
A
#
# COMPACT_ATOMS: atom_id res chain seq x y z
N MET A 1 -10.40 19.83 -15.21
CA MET A 1 -9.78 18.49 -15.30
C MET A 1 -10.12 17.81 -14.00
N ASN A 2 -10.89 16.73 -14.02
CA ASN A 2 -11.26 16.01 -12.80
C ASN A 2 -9.99 15.30 -12.29
N GLN A 3 -9.53 15.63 -11.09
CA GLN A 3 -8.38 14.95 -10.49
C GLN A 3 -8.92 13.82 -9.62
N GLU A 4 -8.61 12.58 -9.99
CA GLU A 4 -8.92 11.41 -9.17
C GLU A 4 -7.85 11.27 -8.08
N PHE A 5 -8.26 11.02 -6.84
CA PHE A 5 -7.36 10.64 -5.77
C PHE A 5 -7.78 9.29 -5.21
N HIS A 6 -6.86 8.33 -5.22
CA HIS A 6 -7.13 6.95 -4.83
C HIS A 6 -6.53 6.67 -3.46
N VAL A 7 -7.30 6.00 -2.61
CA VAL A 7 -6.89 5.51 -1.30
C VAL A 7 -7.21 4.02 -1.21
N SER A 8 -6.21 3.22 -0.82
CA SER A 8 -6.29 1.76 -0.85
C SER A 8 -5.75 1.16 0.43
N SER A 9 -6.50 0.26 1.06
CA SER A 9 -6.03 -0.51 2.21
C SER A 9 -5.56 -1.89 1.78
N LEU A 10 -4.40 -2.29 2.27
CA LEU A 10 -3.76 -3.56 2.01
C LEU A 10 -3.40 -4.30 3.29
N VAL A 11 -3.53 -5.62 3.21
CA VAL A 11 -2.90 -6.53 4.15
C VAL A 11 -1.75 -7.21 3.43
N VAL A 12 -0.54 -7.01 3.95
CA VAL A 12 0.67 -7.67 3.44
C VAL A 12 1.07 -8.76 4.43
N LEU A 13 1.09 -10.00 3.97
CA LEU A 13 1.63 -11.11 4.72
C LEU A 13 3.10 -11.26 4.37
N THR A 14 3.93 -11.27 5.41
CA THR A 14 5.39 -11.40 5.31
C THR A 14 5.85 -12.59 6.12
N GLN A 15 7.07 -13.06 5.84
CA GLN A 15 7.77 -13.98 6.72
C GLN A 15 8.10 -13.25 8.04
N PRO A 16 7.73 -13.80 9.20
CA PRO A 16 7.90 -13.13 10.50
C PRO A 16 9.29 -12.55 10.80
N PRO A 17 10.41 -13.19 10.41
CA PRO A 17 11.75 -12.63 10.62
C PRO A 17 12.02 -11.32 9.86
N PHE A 18 11.35 -11.10 8.73
CA PHE A 18 11.57 -9.94 7.86
C PHE A 18 10.54 -8.82 8.06
N ARG A 19 9.52 -9.02 8.91
CA ARG A 19 8.37 -8.11 9.06
C ARG A 19 8.74 -6.64 9.29
N HIS A 20 9.72 -6.36 10.15
CA HIS A 20 10.14 -4.99 10.46
C HIS A 20 10.97 -4.37 9.34
N GLN A 21 11.85 -5.15 8.71
CA GLN A 21 12.62 -4.69 7.56
C GLN A 21 11.69 -4.38 6.38
N LEU A 22 10.73 -5.26 6.09
CA LEU A 22 9.77 -5.07 5.02
C LEU A 22 8.83 -3.89 5.33
N ALA A 23 8.36 -3.74 6.57
CA ALA A 23 7.58 -2.56 6.96
C ALA A 23 8.35 -1.25 6.72
N GLN A 24 9.64 -1.21 7.06
CA GLN A 24 10.49 -0.05 6.78
C GLN A 24 10.65 0.20 5.28
N GLN A 25 10.88 -0.84 4.47
CA GLN A 25 10.99 -0.72 3.02
C GLN A 25 9.68 -0.22 2.39
N ILE A 26 8.54 -0.79 2.80
CA ILE A 26 7.22 -0.39 2.31
C ILE A 26 6.94 1.08 2.65
N ALA A 27 7.29 1.52 3.86
CA ALA A 27 7.12 2.92 4.27
C ALA A 27 8.00 3.92 3.50
N THR A 28 8.95 3.46 2.66
CA THR A 28 9.71 4.35 1.75
C THR A 28 9.03 4.55 0.40
N LEU A 29 7.98 3.77 0.08
CA LEU A 29 7.22 3.94 -1.15
C LEU A 29 6.38 5.22 -1.06
N GLU A 30 6.37 5.99 -2.15
CA GLU A 30 5.57 7.20 -2.23
C GLU A 30 4.08 6.89 -2.04
N GLY A 31 3.43 7.62 -1.14
CA GLY A 31 2.02 7.41 -0.80
C GLY A 31 1.73 6.17 0.06
N ALA A 32 2.74 5.46 0.55
CA ALA A 32 2.55 4.30 1.41
C ALA A 32 2.70 4.63 2.90
N GLU A 33 1.75 4.16 3.72
CA GLU A 33 1.82 4.23 5.17
C GLU A 33 1.60 2.85 5.80
N VAL A 34 2.44 2.45 6.75
CA VAL A 34 2.29 1.20 7.50
C VAL A 34 1.72 1.50 8.88
N HIS A 35 0.50 1.03 9.15
CA HIS A 35 -0.22 1.31 10.40
C HIS A 35 0.00 0.26 11.48
N ALA A 36 0.28 -1.00 11.09
CA ALA A 36 0.47 -2.08 12.04
C ALA A 36 1.43 -3.14 11.50
N VAL A 37 2.15 -3.78 12.42
CA VAL A 37 3.01 -4.95 12.17
C VAL A 37 2.74 -5.96 13.28
N SER A 38 2.23 -7.14 12.94
CA SER A 38 1.98 -8.21 13.90
C SER A 38 3.18 -9.16 14.03
N ASP A 39 3.31 -9.84 15.16
CA ASP A 39 4.37 -10.86 15.35
C ASP A 39 4.26 -12.04 14.38
N GLU A 40 3.06 -12.30 13.85
CA GLU A 40 2.80 -13.31 12.82
C GLU A 40 3.21 -12.87 11.41
N GLY A 41 3.73 -11.64 11.25
CA GLY A 41 4.18 -11.12 9.96
C GLY A 41 3.07 -10.48 9.12
N LYS A 42 1.92 -10.13 9.70
CA LYS A 42 0.87 -9.36 9.00
C LYS A 42 1.14 -7.86 9.14
N LEU A 43 1.09 -7.14 8.04
CA LEU A 43 1.24 -5.69 7.98
C LEU A 43 -0.06 -5.08 7.45
N VAL A 44 -0.50 -3.99 8.06
CA VAL A 44 -1.61 -3.17 7.56
C VAL A 44 -1.03 -1.93 6.92
N VAL A 45 -1.34 -1.72 5.64
CA VAL A 45 -0.73 -0.68 4.81
C VAL A 45 -1.83 0.10 4.11
N THR A 46 -1.68 1.42 4.03
CA THR A 46 -2.49 2.28 3.16
C THR A 46 -1.62 2.78 2.01
N LEU A 47 -2.16 2.79 0.80
CA LEU A 47 -1.56 3.37 -0.40
C LEU A 47 -2.44 4.48 -0.92
N GLU A 48 -1.84 5.63 -1.20
CA GLU A 48 -2.51 6.82 -1.72
C GLU A 48 -1.84 7.30 -3.00
N GLY A 49 -2.60 7.85 -3.93
CA GLY A 49 -2.02 8.34 -5.17
C GLY A 49 -3.01 9.01 -6.13
N PRO A 50 -2.49 9.74 -7.13
CA PRO A 50 -3.29 10.56 -8.05
C PRO A 50 -4.01 9.77 -9.15
N SER A 51 -3.91 8.44 -9.16
CA SER A 51 -4.67 7.56 -10.06
C SER A 51 -4.51 6.09 -9.60
N GLN A 52 -5.28 5.19 -10.19
CA GLN A 52 -5.15 3.75 -9.93
C GLN A 52 -3.77 3.18 -10.32
N ARG A 53 -3.10 3.73 -11.33
CA ARG A 53 -1.81 3.22 -11.83
C ARG A 53 -0.69 3.18 -10.77
N PRO A 54 -0.33 4.27 -10.07
CA PRO A 54 0.69 4.25 -9.04
C PRO A 54 0.33 3.30 -7.89
N ILE A 55 -0.95 3.19 -7.52
CA ILE A 55 -1.39 2.22 -6.52
C ILE A 55 -1.03 0.80 -6.97
N MET A 56 -1.43 0.39 -8.18
CA MET A 56 -1.14 -0.96 -8.68
C MET A 56 0.37 -1.22 -8.77
N SER A 57 1.15 -0.24 -9.24
CA SER A 57 2.62 -0.35 -9.29
C SER A 57 3.24 -0.53 -7.91
N ALA A 58 2.72 0.14 -6.88
CA ALA A 58 3.16 -0.06 -5.50
C ALA A 58 2.78 -1.46 -4.98
N ILE A 59 1.60 -1.97 -5.30
CA ILE A 59 1.20 -3.35 -4.95
C ILE A 59 2.15 -4.37 -5.59
N ASP A 60 2.42 -4.23 -6.88
CA ASP A 60 3.34 -5.12 -7.61
C ASP A 60 4.76 -5.06 -7.01
N ALA A 61 5.24 -3.86 -6.67
CA ALA A 61 6.53 -3.68 -6.02
C ALA A 61 6.59 -4.38 -4.66
N ILE A 62 5.54 -4.26 -3.83
CA ILE A 62 5.43 -4.95 -2.54
C ILE A 62 5.42 -6.46 -2.74
N GLN A 63 4.62 -6.99 -3.68
CA GLN A 63 4.54 -8.42 -3.95
C GLN A 63 5.88 -9.02 -4.40
N ALA A 64 6.71 -8.23 -5.10
CA ALA A 64 8.02 -8.65 -5.55
C ALA A 64 9.10 -8.63 -4.46
N MET A 65 8.85 -8.04 -3.29
CA MET A 65 9.85 -7.95 -2.21
C MET A 65 10.15 -9.34 -1.61
N PRO A 66 11.43 -9.75 -1.53
CA PRO A 66 11.80 -11.01 -0.89
C PRO A 66 11.32 -11.08 0.56
N GLY A 67 10.61 -12.15 0.89
CA GLY A 67 10.01 -12.35 2.22
C GLY A 67 8.56 -11.89 2.32
N VAL A 68 8.00 -11.24 1.29
CA VAL A 68 6.54 -11.07 1.15
C VAL A 68 5.94 -12.38 0.65
N LEU A 69 4.90 -12.85 1.35
CA LEU A 69 4.15 -14.05 1.03
C LEU A 69 2.89 -13.72 0.23
N SER A 70 2.27 -12.57 0.51
CA SER A 70 1.09 -12.07 -0.20
C SER A 70 0.89 -10.59 0.10
N ALA A 71 0.30 -9.85 -0.84
CA ALA A 71 -0.26 -8.52 -0.60
C ALA A 71 -1.68 -8.49 -1.17
N ALA A 72 -2.67 -8.36 -0.29
CA ALA A 72 -4.08 -8.40 -0.63
C ALA A 72 -4.71 -7.02 -0.43
N LEU A 73 -5.36 -6.51 -1.49
CA LEU A 73 -6.17 -5.31 -1.44
C LEU A 73 -7.49 -5.61 -0.71
N ILE A 74 -7.72 -4.94 0.41
CA ILE A 74 -8.93 -5.11 1.23
C ILE A 74 -9.96 -4.05 0.90
N TYR A 75 -9.50 -2.83 0.61
CA TYR A 75 -10.36 -1.69 0.34
C TYR A 75 -9.75 -0.80 -0.72
N HIS A 76 -10.60 -0.23 -1.57
CA HIS A 76 -10.22 0.77 -2.56
C HIS A 76 -11.33 1.80 -2.71
N GLN A 77 -10.97 3.07 -2.55
CA GLN A 77 -11.82 4.22 -2.84
C GLN A 77 -11.06 5.17 -3.76
N PHE A 78 -11.80 5.87 -4.60
CA PHE A 78 -11.29 7.02 -5.32
C PHE A 78 -12.30 8.15 -5.24
N ASP A 79 -11.80 9.36 -5.07
CA ASP A 79 -12.60 10.58 -5.03
C ASP A 79 -12.29 11.41 -6.26
N GLU A 80 -13.33 11.95 -6.89
CA GLU A 80 -13.23 12.96 -7.92
C GLU A 80 -13.14 14.33 -7.24
N LEU A 81 -11.97 14.95 -7.28
CA LEU A 81 -11.79 16.32 -6.79
C LEU A 81 -12.36 17.28 -7.84
N ASP A 82 -13.59 17.75 -7.61
CA ASP A 82 -14.14 18.91 -8.30
C ASP A 82 -13.32 20.14 -7.91
N VAL A 83 -12.35 20.50 -8.77
CA VAL A 83 -11.65 21.77 -8.67
C VAL A 83 -12.61 22.85 -9.17
N GLU A 84 -13.39 23.43 -8.25
CA GLU A 84 -14.10 24.69 -8.52
C GLU A 84 -13.06 25.79 -8.80
N CYS A 85 -12.97 26.22 -10.06
CA CYS A 85 -12.15 27.35 -10.51
C CYS A 85 -12.70 28.69 -10.01
#